data_AF-A0A8J2PMG5-F1
#
_entry.id   AF-A0A8J2PMG5-F1
#
_cell.length_a   1.000
_cell.length_b   1.000
_cell.length_c   1.000
_cell.angle_alpha   90.00
_cell.angle_beta   90.00
_cell.angle_gamma   90.00
#
_symmetry.space_group_name_H-M   'P 1'
#
loop_
_entity.id
_entity.type
_entity.pdbx_description
1 polymer ?
#
loop_
_entity_poly.entity_id
_entity_poly.type
_entity_poly.pdbx_seq_one_letter_code
_entity_poly.pdbx_strand_id
1 'polypeptide(L)'
;MDDFCGSTFWDLNRTWNTDDPDFTPCFEDTVLVWVPSLEACNLGNAIVMQSDGYNVFPVAFWTPIIKIVTYILALYLLHFSRTRGIQSAGVQFLFWLLLTVCETITFRSVIRQRDVETPGGSLPFVINLIYYPLIVGQLLINCWADLRPEYEQNPRILKDRPCPEKDSSYLNRILFSWHDGLAWSGWRRPLEHKDLWALNAEDTSQAIVPKFDACFKRSLEKTKKKGNPNKNEKQITSILPALFGAFGGTFFFGAALKIFPDLMGFVQPQILNSLIDFINTGGDVWKGYFLAAIMFLCLRPMLQKESQQQGK
;
A
#
# COMPACT_ATOMS: atom_id res chain seq x y z
N MET A 1 31.14 -6.13 -4.25
CA MET A 1 29.74 -5.73 -4.53
C MET A 1 29.70 -4.37 -5.20
N ASP A 2 30.60 -3.45 -4.84
CA ASP A 2 30.69 -2.11 -5.44
C ASP A 2 30.93 -2.12 -6.97
N ASP A 3 31.81 -3.00 -7.48
CA ASP A 3 32.03 -3.17 -8.93
C ASP A 3 30.84 -3.81 -9.67
N PHE A 4 29.94 -4.51 -8.96
CA PHE A 4 28.78 -5.17 -9.55
C PHE A 4 27.62 -4.19 -9.81
N CYS A 5 27.47 -3.19 -8.93
CA CYS A 5 26.45 -2.14 -9.04
C CYS A 5 26.98 -0.84 -9.69
N GLY A 6 28.30 -0.66 -9.80
CA GLY A 6 28.90 0.61 -10.24
C GLY A 6 28.75 1.76 -9.24
N SER A 7 28.35 1.47 -8.00
CA SER A 7 28.22 2.41 -6.87
C SER A 7 28.55 1.70 -5.55
N THR A 8 28.83 2.45 -4.49
CA THR A 8 29.18 1.88 -3.18
C THR A 8 28.01 1.12 -2.56
N PHE A 9 28.26 -0.09 -2.08
CA PHE A 9 27.23 -0.96 -1.48
C PHE A 9 26.67 -0.38 -0.18
N TRP A 10 27.48 0.28 0.64
CA TRP A 10 27.04 0.92 1.89
C TRP A 10 27.87 2.17 2.16
N ASP A 11 27.22 3.32 2.33
CA ASP A 11 27.88 4.59 2.64
C ASP A 11 27.33 5.18 3.95
N LEU A 12 28.18 5.21 4.98
CA LEU A 12 27.87 5.74 6.31
C LEU A 12 27.58 7.24 6.31
N ASN A 13 28.17 8.00 5.38
CA ASN A 13 27.92 9.43 5.29
C ASN A 13 26.54 9.74 4.71
N ARG A 14 26.01 8.88 3.84
CA ARG A 14 24.63 8.97 3.34
C ARG A 14 23.59 8.38 4.29
N THR A 15 23.93 7.33 5.03
CA THR A 15 22.96 6.65 5.92
C THR A 15 22.86 7.26 7.32
N TRP A 16 23.96 7.80 7.87
CA TRP A 16 24.02 8.17 9.29
C TRP A 16 24.47 9.61 9.58
N ASN A 17 25.24 10.25 8.68
CA ASN A 17 25.74 11.63 8.88
C ASN A 17 25.02 12.67 7.99
N THR A 18 23.70 12.59 7.89
CA THR A 18 22.87 13.53 7.13
C THR A 18 21.49 13.66 7.77
N ASP A 19 20.84 14.81 7.59
CA ASP A 19 19.48 15.07 8.09
C ASP A 19 18.40 14.27 7.31
N ASP A 20 18.76 13.76 6.13
CA ASP A 20 17.97 12.88 5.27
C ASP A 20 18.73 11.54 5.07
N PRO A 21 18.52 10.52 5.93
CA PRO A 21 19.27 9.26 5.88
C PRO A 21 18.87 8.40 4.68
N ASP A 22 19.84 8.14 3.80
CA ASP A 22 19.65 7.46 2.51
C ASP A 22 20.37 6.11 2.45
N PHE A 23 19.65 5.06 2.02
CA PHE A 23 20.28 3.81 1.58
C PHE A 23 20.85 3.97 0.16
N THR A 24 21.93 3.25 -0.15
CA THR A 24 22.53 3.29 -1.50
C THR A 24 21.64 2.54 -2.50
N PRO A 25 21.56 2.99 -3.76
CA PRO A 25 20.79 2.31 -4.81
C PRO A 25 21.23 0.85 -4.98
N CYS A 26 22.53 0.59 -4.81
CA CYS A 26 23.06 -0.77 -4.80
C CYS A 26 22.48 -1.61 -3.66
N PHE A 27 22.41 -1.11 -2.42
CA PHE A 27 21.83 -1.87 -1.31
C PHE A 27 20.37 -2.27 -1.58
N GLU A 28 19.56 -1.32 -2.06
CA GLU A 28 18.16 -1.56 -2.40
C GLU A 28 17.99 -2.58 -3.53
N ASP A 29 18.77 -2.45 -4.61
CA ASP A 29 18.74 -3.37 -5.75
C ASP A 29 19.35 -4.75 -5.40
N THR A 30 20.26 -4.82 -4.42
CA THR A 30 20.89 -6.09 -4.01
C THR A 30 19.96 -6.88 -3.10
N VAL A 31 19.36 -6.27 -2.06
CA VAL A 31 18.50 -6.96 -1.07
C VAL A 31 17.32 -7.69 -1.73
N LEU A 32 16.76 -7.11 -2.79
CA LEU A 32 15.69 -7.70 -3.59
C LEU A 32 16.11 -8.97 -4.34
N VAL A 33 17.40 -9.17 -4.63
CA VAL A 33 17.94 -10.36 -5.31
C VAL A 33 18.12 -11.53 -4.34
N TRP A 34 18.39 -11.26 -3.05
CA TRP A 34 18.58 -12.32 -2.05
C TRP A 34 17.32 -13.15 -1.84
N VAL A 35 16.14 -12.55 -1.92
CA VAL A 35 14.85 -13.24 -1.71
C VAL A 35 14.63 -14.33 -2.79
N PRO A 36 14.72 -14.03 -4.11
CA PRO A 36 14.71 -15.06 -5.16
C PRO A 36 15.83 -16.10 -5.05
N SER A 37 17.05 -15.70 -4.64
CA SER A 37 18.17 -16.63 -4.51
C SER A 37 17.94 -17.68 -3.41
N LEU A 38 17.35 -17.30 -2.29
CA LEU A 38 16.99 -18.22 -1.21
C LEU A 38 15.91 -19.21 -1.65
N GLU A 39 14.90 -18.76 -2.42
CA GLU A 39 13.87 -19.66 -2.95
C GLU A 39 14.40 -20.58 -4.07
N ALA A 40 15.36 -20.12 -4.87
CA ALA A 40 16.07 -20.98 -5.82
C ALA A 40 16.86 -22.08 -5.09
N CYS A 41 17.43 -21.78 -3.91
CA CYS A 41 18.10 -22.78 -3.07
C CYS A 41 17.10 -23.82 -2.50
N ASN A 42 15.91 -23.39 -2.06
CA ASN A 42 14.83 -24.29 -1.66
C ASN A 42 14.42 -25.24 -2.80
N LEU A 43 14.27 -24.72 -4.02
CA LEU A 43 13.95 -25.53 -5.20
C LEU A 43 15.07 -26.52 -5.52
N GLY A 44 16.34 -26.08 -5.47
CA GLY A 44 17.49 -26.96 -5.66
C GLY A 44 17.53 -28.10 -4.66
N ASN A 45 17.27 -27.83 -3.37
CA ASN A 45 17.18 -28.86 -2.35
C ASN A 45 16.06 -29.87 -2.63
N ALA A 46 14.88 -29.41 -3.07
CA ALA A 46 13.78 -30.30 -3.45
C ALA A 46 14.14 -31.22 -4.64
N ILE A 47 14.90 -30.71 -5.61
CA ILE A 47 15.39 -31.49 -6.77
C ILE A 47 16.43 -32.53 -6.33
N VAL A 48 17.37 -32.16 -5.45
CA VAL A 48 18.37 -33.10 -4.92
C VAL A 48 17.70 -34.21 -4.13
N MET A 49 16.74 -33.88 -3.25
CA MET A 49 15.97 -34.88 -2.49
C MET A 49 15.18 -35.82 -3.39
N GLN A 50 14.64 -35.32 -4.51
CA GLN A 50 13.97 -36.14 -5.52
C GLN A 50 14.97 -37.04 -6.27
N SER A 51 16.16 -36.54 -6.57
CA SER A 51 17.25 -37.30 -7.19
C SER A 51 17.76 -38.41 -6.28
N ASP A 52 17.76 -38.20 -4.97
CA ASP A 52 18.18 -39.17 -3.95
C ASP A 52 17.10 -40.23 -3.65
N GLY A 53 15.97 -40.21 -4.37
CA GLY A 53 14.93 -41.23 -4.28
C GLY A 53 13.90 -41.03 -3.17
N TYR A 54 13.87 -39.85 -2.52
CA TYR A 54 12.81 -39.52 -1.57
C TYR A 54 11.52 -39.12 -2.29
N ASN A 55 10.36 -39.51 -1.75
CA ASN A 55 9.06 -39.07 -2.26
C ASN A 55 8.79 -37.63 -1.83
N VAL A 56 9.12 -36.67 -2.71
CA VAL A 56 8.86 -35.25 -2.48
C VAL A 56 7.46 -34.90 -3.01
N PHE A 57 6.65 -34.23 -2.18
CA PHE A 57 5.33 -33.78 -2.61
C PHE A 57 5.44 -32.67 -3.67
N PRO A 58 4.53 -32.61 -4.67
CA PRO A 58 4.56 -31.62 -5.73
C PRO A 58 4.59 -30.16 -5.23
N VAL A 59 4.03 -29.90 -4.05
CA VAL A 59 4.01 -28.57 -3.42
C VAL A 59 5.42 -28.00 -3.21
N ALA A 60 6.42 -28.85 -2.94
CA ALA A 60 7.80 -28.41 -2.72
C ALA A 60 8.46 -27.84 -3.99
N PHE A 61 7.91 -28.14 -5.18
CA PHE A 61 8.35 -27.57 -6.46
C PHE A 61 7.54 -26.35 -6.85
N TRP A 62 6.21 -26.43 -6.75
CA TRP A 62 5.33 -25.35 -7.23
C TRP A 62 5.41 -24.08 -6.38
N THR A 63 5.54 -24.18 -5.06
CA THR A 63 5.62 -23.02 -4.17
C THR A 63 6.81 -22.10 -4.48
N PRO A 64 8.07 -22.58 -4.54
CA PRO A 64 9.20 -21.70 -4.87
C PRO A 64 9.13 -21.17 -6.31
N ILE A 65 8.60 -21.94 -7.27
CA ILE A 65 8.41 -21.46 -8.65
C ILE A 65 7.43 -20.28 -8.69
N ILE A 66 6.27 -20.41 -8.05
CA ILE A 66 5.28 -19.33 -8.00
C ILE A 66 5.89 -18.09 -7.33
N LYS A 67 6.62 -18.27 -6.23
CA LYS A 67 7.30 -17.18 -5.53
C LYS A 67 8.31 -16.46 -6.42
N ILE A 68 9.20 -17.19 -7.10
CA ILE A 68 10.17 -16.63 -8.04
C ILE A 68 9.47 -15.81 -9.13
N VAL A 69 8.40 -16.35 -9.72
CA VAL A 69 7.60 -15.62 -10.73
C VAL A 69 6.97 -14.36 -10.15
N THR A 70 6.42 -14.42 -8.92
CA THR A 70 5.85 -13.24 -8.27
C THR A 70 6.90 -12.17 -7.95
N TYR A 71 8.12 -12.54 -7.58
CA TYR A 71 9.20 -11.57 -7.33
C TYR A 71 9.70 -10.93 -8.63
N ILE A 72 9.78 -11.68 -9.72
CA ILE A 72 10.08 -11.12 -11.05
C ILE A 72 9.02 -10.09 -11.44
N LEU A 73 7.74 -10.39 -11.19
CA LEU A 73 6.66 -9.43 -11.42
C LEU A 73 6.77 -8.20 -10.51
N ALA A 74 7.09 -8.39 -9.22
CA ALA A 74 7.29 -7.28 -8.27
C ALA A 74 8.46 -6.38 -8.67
N LEU A 75 9.56 -6.95 -9.18
CA LEU A 75 10.69 -6.21 -9.74
C LEU A 75 10.30 -5.45 -11.01
N TYR A 76 9.51 -6.07 -11.89
CA TYR A 76 8.98 -5.40 -13.08
C TYR A 76 8.09 -4.21 -12.71
N LEU A 77 7.20 -4.37 -11.72
CA LEU A 77 6.35 -3.29 -11.22
C LEU A 77 7.18 -2.17 -10.58
N LEU A 78 8.23 -2.52 -9.82
CA LEU A 78 9.16 -1.54 -9.25
C LEU A 78 9.87 -0.76 -10.36
N HIS A 79 10.41 -1.46 -11.37
CA HIS A 79 11.05 -0.82 -12.51
C HIS A 79 10.08 0.09 -13.29
N PHE A 80 8.85 -0.36 -13.50
CA PHE A 80 7.80 0.43 -14.14
C PHE A 80 7.42 1.66 -13.32
N SER A 81 7.35 1.55 -11.99
CA SER A 81 7.07 2.69 -11.12
C SER A 81 8.19 3.72 -11.15
N ARG A 82 9.45 3.27 -11.14
CA ARG A 82 10.64 4.12 -11.26
C ARG A 82 10.71 4.85 -12.59
N THR A 83 10.47 4.16 -13.70
CA THR A 83 10.50 4.77 -15.06
C THR A 83 9.38 5.80 -15.27
N ARG A 84 8.26 5.70 -14.54
CA ARG A 84 7.17 6.67 -14.58
C ARG A 84 7.24 7.74 -13.50
N GLY A 85 8.27 7.73 -12.65
CA GLY A 85 8.40 8.69 -11.54
C GLY A 85 7.28 8.58 -10.50
N ILE A 86 6.61 7.42 -10.39
CA ILE A 86 5.57 7.21 -9.38
C ILE A 86 6.27 6.98 -8.04
N GLN A 87 6.21 8.00 -7.17
CA GLN A 87 6.77 7.96 -5.83
C GLN A 87 5.91 7.05 -4.93
N SER A 88 6.54 6.14 -4.18
CA SER A 88 5.92 5.18 -3.26
C SER A 88 4.75 4.39 -3.86
N ALA A 89 5.09 3.29 -4.55
CA ALA A 89 4.10 2.42 -5.17
C ALA A 89 3.27 1.67 -4.11
N GLY A 90 2.05 2.13 -3.85
CA GLY A 90 1.14 1.46 -2.90
C GLY A 90 0.86 -0.01 -3.20
N VAL A 91 0.92 -0.41 -4.48
CA VAL A 91 0.82 -1.82 -4.90
C VAL A 91 1.97 -2.65 -4.32
N GLN A 92 3.18 -2.10 -4.30
CA GLN A 92 4.38 -2.75 -3.77
C GLN A 92 4.30 -2.90 -2.26
N PHE A 93 3.89 -1.83 -1.55
CA PHE A 93 3.63 -1.89 -0.11
C PHE A 93 2.58 -2.96 0.24
N LEU A 94 1.44 -2.96 -0.45
CA LEU A 94 0.37 -3.95 -0.22
C LEU A 94 0.83 -5.38 -0.51
N PHE A 95 1.65 -5.59 -1.54
CA PHE A 95 2.25 -6.89 -1.86
C PHE A 95 3.11 -7.40 -0.70
N TRP A 96 4.08 -6.60 -0.23
CA TRP A 96 4.96 -7.00 0.87
C TRP A 96 4.20 -7.16 2.19
N LEU A 97 3.18 -6.34 2.44
CA LEU A 97 2.32 -6.46 3.62
C LEU A 97 1.56 -7.79 3.64
N LEU A 98 0.85 -8.10 2.55
CA LEU A 98 0.08 -9.35 2.42
C LEU A 98 1.00 -10.57 2.47
N LEU A 99 2.17 -10.49 1.82
CA LEU A 99 3.16 -11.56 1.84
C LEU A 99 3.67 -11.81 3.26
N THR A 100 3.97 -10.75 4.02
CA THR A 100 4.43 -10.86 5.42
C THR A 100 3.35 -11.50 6.30
N VAL A 101 2.08 -11.11 6.15
CA VAL A 101 0.96 -11.68 6.92
C VAL A 101 0.79 -13.18 6.63
N CYS A 102 0.82 -13.57 5.36
CA CYS A 102 0.72 -14.96 4.95
C CYS A 102 1.93 -15.80 5.42
N GLU A 103 3.15 -15.29 5.25
CA GLU A 103 4.38 -16.00 5.63
C GLU A 103 4.58 -16.06 7.15
N THR A 104 3.93 -15.20 7.93
CA THR A 104 3.94 -15.34 9.39
C THR A 104 3.31 -16.67 9.84
N ILE A 105 2.32 -17.17 9.10
CA ILE A 105 1.65 -18.46 9.39
C ILE A 105 2.58 -19.64 9.11
N THR A 106 3.27 -19.62 7.97
CA THR A 106 4.23 -20.66 7.56
C THR A 106 5.42 -20.68 8.51
N PHE A 107 5.99 -19.51 8.81
CA PHE A 107 7.11 -19.35 9.74
C PHE A 107 6.78 -19.88 11.14
N ARG A 108 5.61 -19.52 11.69
CA ARG A 108 5.13 -20.06 12.97
C ARG A 108 4.99 -21.58 12.95
N SER A 109 4.51 -22.14 11.85
CA SER A 109 4.33 -23.58 11.69
C SER A 109 5.68 -24.31 11.66
N VAL A 110 6.65 -23.79 10.94
CA VAL A 110 8.03 -24.33 10.85
C VAL A 110 8.73 -24.29 12.21
N ILE A 111 8.58 -23.21 12.98
CA ILE A 111 9.14 -23.12 14.35
C ILE A 111 8.53 -24.19 15.25
N ARG A 112 7.21 -24.37 15.21
CA ARG A 112 6.51 -25.34 16.07
C ARG A 112 6.89 -26.80 15.76
N GLN A 113 7.18 -27.11 14.50
CA GLN A 113 7.58 -28.45 14.08
C GLN A 113 9.00 -28.82 14.54
N ARG A 114 9.87 -27.84 14.78
CA ARG A 114 11.25 -28.07 15.25
C ARG A 114 11.31 -28.73 16.63
N ASP A 115 10.34 -28.48 17.49
CA ASP A 115 10.29 -29.06 18.84
C ASP A 115 9.98 -30.57 18.82
N VAL A 116 9.62 -31.15 17.66
CA VAL A 116 9.08 -32.51 17.57
C VAL A 116 10.02 -33.52 16.88
N GLU A 117 10.95 -33.13 16.00
CA GLU A 117 11.79 -34.09 15.25
C GLU A 117 13.29 -33.72 15.04
N THR A 118 14.10 -34.79 15.05
CA THR A 118 15.55 -35.02 14.97
C THR A 118 16.37 -34.37 13.80
N PRO A 119 17.73 -34.43 13.81
CA PRO A 119 18.64 -33.45 13.17
C PRO A 119 18.96 -33.73 11.68
N GLY A 120 17.95 -33.93 10.84
CA GLY A 120 18.12 -34.25 9.41
C GLY A 120 17.64 -33.19 8.40
N GLY A 121 16.95 -32.13 8.85
CA GLY A 121 16.30 -31.13 7.98
C GLY A 121 16.81 -29.71 8.13
N SER A 122 18.12 -29.50 8.29
CA SER A 122 18.70 -28.19 8.64
C SER A 122 18.50 -27.10 7.58
N LEU A 123 18.57 -27.44 6.29
CA LEU A 123 18.59 -26.44 5.22
C LEU A 123 17.26 -25.70 5.03
N PRO A 124 16.08 -26.35 4.88
CA PRO A 124 14.82 -25.64 4.73
C PRO A 124 14.49 -24.77 5.96
N PHE A 125 14.84 -25.24 7.16
CA PHE A 125 14.65 -24.46 8.38
C PHE A 125 15.51 -23.20 8.41
N VAL A 126 16.82 -23.32 8.10
CA VAL A 126 17.74 -22.17 8.06
C VAL A 126 17.35 -21.18 6.97
N ILE A 127 16.92 -21.66 5.80
CA ILE A 127 16.45 -20.80 4.72
C ILE A 127 15.22 -20.00 5.17
N ASN A 128 14.22 -20.65 5.80
CA ASN A 128 13.04 -19.95 6.32
C ASN A 128 13.39 -18.95 7.44
N LEU A 129 14.38 -19.27 8.28
CA LEU A 129 14.86 -18.38 9.35
C LEU A 129 15.51 -17.10 8.82
N ILE A 130 16.16 -17.17 7.67
CA ILE A 130 16.78 -15.99 7.02
C ILE A 130 15.75 -15.26 6.13
N TYR A 131 14.92 -15.99 5.41
CA TYR A 131 13.95 -15.46 4.46
C TYR A 131 12.85 -14.61 5.11
N TYR A 132 12.27 -15.05 6.24
CA TYR A 132 11.20 -14.29 6.89
C TYR A 132 11.64 -12.89 7.37
N PRO A 133 12.78 -12.73 8.09
CA PRO A 133 13.31 -11.41 8.42
C PRO A 133 13.62 -10.53 7.22
N LEU A 134 14.07 -11.10 6.08
CA LEU A 134 14.30 -10.32 4.86
C LEU A 134 13.00 -9.75 4.30
N ILE A 135 11.91 -10.51 4.30
CA ILE A 135 10.59 -10.01 3.89
C ILE A 135 10.10 -8.91 4.82
N VAL A 136 10.25 -9.08 6.13
CA VAL A 136 9.89 -8.05 7.12
C VAL A 136 10.75 -6.80 6.90
N GLY A 137 12.05 -6.95 6.66
CA GLY A 137 12.94 -5.84 6.32
C GLY A 137 12.50 -5.11 5.06
N GLN A 138 12.08 -5.84 4.01
CA GLN A 138 11.57 -5.24 2.78
C GLN A 138 10.26 -4.49 3.02
N LEU A 139 9.34 -5.03 3.82
CA LEU A 139 8.13 -4.31 4.24
C LEU A 139 8.48 -3.00 4.96
N LEU A 140 9.44 -3.05 5.90
CA LEU A 140 9.87 -1.87 6.65
C LEU A 140 10.48 -0.82 5.72
N ILE A 141 11.35 -1.20 4.78
CA ILE A 141 11.91 -0.28 3.77
C ILE A 141 10.78 0.40 2.99
N ASN A 142 9.76 -0.35 2.56
CA ASN A 142 8.60 0.20 1.84
C ASN A 142 7.67 1.07 2.72
N CYS A 143 7.87 1.14 4.04
CA CYS A 143 7.16 2.08 4.91
C CYS A 143 7.74 3.50 4.83
N TRP A 144 9.01 3.65 4.44
CA TRP A 144 9.64 4.95 4.22
C TRP A 144 9.33 5.48 2.81
N ALA A 145 9.47 6.80 2.65
CA ALA A 145 9.17 7.48 1.40
C ALA A 145 10.34 7.34 0.43
N ASP A 146 10.02 7.11 -0.84
CA ASP A 146 11.01 7.17 -1.92
C ASP A 146 11.41 8.62 -2.20
N LEU A 147 12.68 8.82 -2.57
CA LEU A 147 13.19 10.14 -2.95
C LEU A 147 12.52 10.65 -4.23
N ARG A 148 12.34 11.98 -4.30
CA ARG A 148 11.85 12.67 -5.50
C ARG A 148 12.83 12.47 -6.67
N PRO A 149 12.35 12.26 -7.90
CA PRO A 149 13.22 12.11 -9.05
C PRO A 149 13.97 13.42 -9.34
N GLU A 150 15.20 13.30 -9.82
CA GLU A 150 16.15 14.43 -9.98
C GLU A 150 15.59 15.58 -10.84
N TYR A 151 14.73 15.29 -11.83
CA TYR A 151 14.11 16.33 -12.66
C TYR A 151 13.09 17.20 -11.90
N GLU A 152 12.53 16.73 -10.79
CA GLU A 152 11.61 17.48 -9.91
C GLU A 152 12.35 18.23 -8.79
N GLN A 153 13.64 17.95 -8.58
CA GLN A 153 14.50 18.64 -7.61
C GLN A 153 14.92 20.05 -8.07
N ASN A 154 14.34 20.56 -9.16
CA ASN A 154 14.64 21.88 -9.69
C ASN A 154 14.25 22.98 -8.66
N PRO A 155 15.19 23.87 -8.26
CA PRO A 155 14.92 24.92 -7.27
C PRO A 155 13.74 25.83 -7.62
N ARG A 156 13.40 25.97 -8.91
CA ARG A 156 12.24 26.74 -9.36
C ARG A 156 10.92 26.10 -8.96
N ILE A 157 10.85 24.77 -8.97
CA ILE A 157 9.67 23.98 -8.62
C ILE A 157 9.52 23.91 -7.09
N LEU A 158 10.64 23.74 -6.37
CA LEU A 158 10.65 23.77 -4.90
C LEU A 158 10.28 25.14 -4.30
N LYS A 159 10.47 26.23 -5.04
CA LYS A 159 10.15 27.59 -4.58
C LYS A 159 8.67 27.78 -4.28
N ASP A 160 7.79 27.04 -4.96
CA ASP A 160 6.34 27.17 -4.83
C ASP A 160 5.73 26.29 -3.71
N ARG A 161 6.55 25.70 -2.82
CA ARG A 161 6.10 24.84 -1.70
C ARG A 161 5.09 23.76 -2.15
N PRO A 162 5.54 22.72 -2.88
CA PRO A 162 4.66 21.66 -3.35
C PRO A 162 3.99 20.91 -2.20
N CYS A 163 2.82 20.32 -2.48
CA CYS A 163 2.11 19.48 -1.52
C CYS A 163 2.95 18.25 -1.14
N PRO A 164 3.21 18.00 0.15
CA PRO A 164 4.03 16.87 0.60
C PRO A 164 3.31 15.52 0.50
N GLU A 165 2.03 15.51 0.11
CA GLU A 165 1.25 14.28 -0.10
C GLU A 165 1.92 13.35 -1.11
N LYS A 166 2.44 13.89 -2.22
CA LYS A 166 3.08 13.10 -3.28
C LYS A 166 4.42 12.51 -2.84
N ASP A 167 5.15 13.27 -2.02
CA ASP A 167 6.48 12.90 -1.52
C ASP A 167 6.41 11.99 -0.29
N SER A 168 5.21 11.78 0.26
CA SER A 168 5.02 10.97 1.46
C SER A 168 4.93 9.48 1.14
N SER A 169 5.37 8.63 2.08
CA SER A 169 5.23 7.19 1.92
C SER A 169 3.76 6.79 1.83
N TYR A 170 3.48 5.67 1.17
CA TYR A 170 2.11 5.20 0.99
C TYR A 170 1.36 5.03 2.32
N LEU A 171 2.06 4.56 3.37
CA LEU A 171 1.51 4.46 4.72
C LEU A 171 1.18 5.84 5.30
N ASN A 172 2.08 6.81 5.16
CA ASN A 172 1.88 8.19 5.60
C ASN A 172 0.69 8.85 4.88
N ARG A 173 0.48 8.49 3.60
CA ARG A 173 -0.65 8.95 2.79
C ARG A 173 -1.98 8.36 3.25
N ILE A 174 -2.01 7.07 3.62
CA ILE A 174 -3.22 6.43 4.18
C ILE A 174 -3.56 7.00 5.57
N LEU A 175 -2.55 7.22 6.40
CA LEU A 175 -2.72 7.75 7.76
C LEU A 175 -2.91 9.27 7.79
N PHE A 176 -2.80 9.97 6.65
CA PHE A 176 -2.86 11.43 6.53
C PHE A 176 -1.83 12.19 7.38
N SER A 177 -0.76 11.51 7.81
CA SER A 177 0.24 12.08 8.73
C SER A 177 1.11 13.15 8.08
N TRP A 178 1.17 13.20 6.75
CA TRP A 178 1.79 14.30 6.01
C TRP A 178 1.15 15.66 6.32
N HIS A 179 -0.12 15.70 6.75
CA HIS A 179 -0.82 16.93 7.09
C HIS A 179 -0.57 17.37 8.54
N ASP A 180 0.01 16.52 9.39
CA ASP A 180 0.12 16.75 10.84
C ASP A 180 0.85 18.07 11.19
N GLY A 181 1.90 18.41 10.42
CA GLY A 181 2.63 19.66 10.61
C GLY A 181 1.77 20.91 10.38
N LEU A 182 0.91 20.88 9.36
CA LEU A 182 -0.02 21.97 9.06
C LEU A 182 -1.15 22.04 10.10
N ALA A 183 -1.69 20.88 10.51
CA ALA A 183 -2.68 20.80 11.58
C ALA A 183 -2.16 21.40 12.90
N TRP A 184 -0.93 21.06 13.28
CA TRP A 184 -0.30 21.57 14.48
C TRP A 184 -0.02 23.08 14.41
N SER A 185 0.40 23.57 13.24
CA SER A 185 0.56 25.01 12.99
C SER A 185 -0.77 25.75 13.14
N GLY A 186 -1.85 25.22 12.55
CA GLY A 186 -3.21 25.78 12.66
C GLY A 186 -3.78 25.76 14.08
N TRP A 187 -3.35 24.80 14.92
CA TRP A 187 -3.69 24.79 16.34
C TRP A 187 -2.97 25.90 17.13
N ARG A 188 -1.71 26.21 16.77
CA ARG A 188 -0.92 27.24 17.47
C ARG A 188 -1.19 28.67 17.01
N ARG A 189 -1.51 28.86 15.72
CA ARG A 189 -1.73 30.19 15.13
C ARG A 189 -2.74 30.12 13.96
N PRO A 190 -3.47 31.21 13.68
CA PRO A 190 -4.32 31.26 12.49
C PRO A 190 -3.48 31.12 11.22
N LEU A 191 -3.92 30.25 10.32
CA LEU A 191 -3.24 29.96 9.06
C LEU A 191 -3.44 31.10 8.05
N GLU A 192 -2.35 31.49 7.38
CA GLU A 192 -2.37 32.44 6.27
C GLU A 192 -2.15 31.73 4.92
N HIS A 193 -2.46 32.39 3.81
CA HIS A 193 -2.30 31.80 2.47
C HIS A 193 -0.87 31.33 2.17
N LYS A 194 0.14 32.00 2.72
CA LYS A 194 1.56 31.66 2.58
C LYS A 194 1.98 30.36 3.29
N ASP A 195 1.18 29.90 4.25
CA ASP A 195 1.42 28.67 5.01
C ASP A 195 0.81 27.44 4.31
N LEU A 196 -0.04 27.64 3.30
CA LEU A 196 -0.66 26.57 2.52
C LEU A 196 0.28 26.09 1.41
N TRP A 197 0.17 24.81 1.08
CA TRP A 197 0.88 24.22 -0.04
C TRP A 197 0.23 24.56 -1.37
N ALA A 198 1.04 24.54 -2.44
CA ALA A 198 0.51 24.60 -3.80
C ALA A 198 -0.31 23.35 -4.12
N LEU A 199 -1.39 23.55 -4.89
CA LEU A 199 -2.28 22.47 -5.31
C LEU A 199 -1.56 21.53 -6.31
N ASN A 200 -1.83 20.23 -6.21
CA ASN A 200 -1.31 19.25 -7.16
C ASN A 200 -1.76 19.60 -8.59
N ALA A 201 -0.89 19.40 -9.57
CA ALA A 201 -1.19 19.68 -10.97
C ALA A 201 -2.48 18.99 -11.46
N GLU A 202 -2.75 17.77 -10.98
CA GLU A 202 -3.93 16.98 -11.31
C GLU A 202 -5.24 17.56 -10.77
N ASP A 203 -5.17 18.28 -9.65
CA ASP A 203 -6.30 18.88 -8.96
C ASP A 203 -6.54 20.34 -9.41
N THR A 204 -5.67 20.89 -10.26
CA THR A 204 -5.82 22.24 -10.79
C THR A 204 -6.98 22.33 -11.79
N SER A 205 -7.62 23.50 -11.85
CA SER A 205 -8.65 23.81 -12.84
C SER A 205 -8.15 23.61 -14.28
N GLN A 206 -6.87 23.89 -14.54
CA GLN A 206 -6.23 23.69 -15.84
C GLN A 206 -6.28 22.22 -16.30
N ALA A 207 -6.19 21.26 -15.37
CA ALA A 207 -6.27 19.84 -15.67
C ALA A 207 -7.71 19.28 -15.66
N ILE A 208 -8.56 19.79 -14.76
CA ILE A 208 -9.92 19.26 -14.54
C ILE A 208 -10.93 19.80 -15.57
N VAL A 209 -10.92 21.10 -15.84
CA VAL A 209 -11.88 21.76 -16.75
C VAL A 209 -11.89 21.15 -18.15
N PRO A 210 -10.76 20.91 -18.84
CA PRO A 210 -10.80 20.34 -20.20
C PRO A 210 -11.36 18.91 -20.23
N LYS A 211 -11.13 18.10 -19.18
CA LYS A 211 -11.70 16.75 -19.06
C LYS A 211 -13.22 16.81 -18.97
N PHE A 212 -13.74 17.69 -18.11
CA PHE A 212 -15.17 17.89 -17.97
C PHE A 212 -15.80 18.45 -19.25
N ASP A 213 -15.20 19.47 -19.87
CA ASP A 213 -15.69 20.09 -21.10
C ASP A 213 -15.80 19.11 -22.26
N ALA A 214 -14.84 18.19 -22.40
CA ALA A 214 -14.90 17.14 -23.42
C ALA A 214 -16.12 16.22 -23.23
N CYS A 215 -16.39 15.81 -21.99
CA CYS A 215 -17.57 14.99 -21.64
C CYS A 215 -18.88 15.78 -21.77
N PHE A 216 -18.87 17.06 -21.43
CA PHE A 216 -20.01 17.95 -21.56
C PHE A 216 -20.38 18.17 -23.03
N LYS A 217 -19.42 18.49 -23.90
CA LYS A 217 -19.62 18.62 -25.36
C LYS A 217 -20.22 17.35 -25.98
N ARG A 218 -19.72 16.16 -25.60
CA ARG A 218 -20.31 14.88 -26.04
C ARG A 218 -21.77 14.71 -25.62
N SER A 219 -22.13 15.20 -24.43
CA SER A 219 -23.50 15.15 -23.92
C SER A 219 -24.40 16.17 -24.63
N LEU A 220 -23.88 17.36 -24.94
CA LEU A 220 -24.56 18.37 -25.76
C LEU A 220 -24.92 17.82 -27.16
N GLU A 221 -23.97 17.18 -27.85
CA GLU A 221 -24.20 16.62 -29.18
C GLU A 221 -25.25 15.51 -29.19
N LYS A 222 -25.25 14.64 -28.17
CA LYS A 222 -26.26 13.58 -28.04
C LYS A 222 -27.67 14.15 -27.87
N THR A 223 -27.79 15.23 -27.09
CA THR A 223 -29.08 15.90 -26.88
C THR A 223 -29.52 16.68 -28.11
N LYS A 224 -28.61 17.35 -28.83
CA LYS A 224 -28.89 18.00 -30.12
C LYS A 224 -29.40 17.00 -31.16
N LYS A 225 -28.76 15.83 -31.29
CA LYS A 225 -29.21 14.76 -32.21
C LYS A 225 -30.58 14.19 -31.86
N LYS A 226 -30.98 14.21 -30.59
CA LYS A 226 -32.32 13.80 -30.12
C LYS A 226 -33.36 14.92 -30.19
N GLY A 227 -32.95 16.17 -30.39
CA GLY A 227 -33.85 17.32 -30.48
C GLY A 227 -34.53 17.41 -31.84
N ASN A 228 -35.81 17.78 -31.86
CA ASN A 228 -36.51 18.06 -33.11
C ASN A 228 -35.97 19.38 -33.71
N PRO A 229 -35.47 19.40 -34.97
CA PRO A 229 -34.88 20.60 -35.57
C PRO A 229 -35.82 21.81 -35.69
N ASN A 230 -37.14 21.60 -35.55
CA ASN A 230 -38.15 22.65 -35.69
C ASN A 230 -38.44 23.47 -34.41
N LYS A 231 -37.78 23.21 -33.28
CA LYS A 231 -37.97 24.01 -32.05
C LYS A 231 -36.70 24.77 -31.67
N ASN A 232 -36.74 26.10 -31.81
CA ASN A 232 -35.73 27.04 -31.29
C ASN A 232 -35.82 27.21 -29.75
N GLU A 233 -36.03 26.12 -29.00
CA GLU A 233 -35.98 26.13 -27.54
C GLU A 233 -34.53 25.93 -27.10
N LYS A 234 -34.05 26.77 -26.17
CA LYS A 234 -32.75 26.56 -25.51
C LYS A 234 -32.78 25.18 -24.85
N GLN A 235 -32.14 24.20 -25.48
CA GLN A 235 -32.20 22.82 -25.03
C GLN A 235 -31.42 22.69 -23.71
N ILE A 236 -32.14 22.57 -22.60
CA ILE A 236 -31.54 22.39 -21.28
C ILE A 236 -30.95 20.98 -21.24
N THR A 237 -29.63 20.89 -21.32
CA THR A 237 -28.90 19.64 -21.17
C THR A 237 -28.58 19.39 -19.71
N SER A 238 -28.97 18.22 -19.20
CA SER A 238 -28.57 17.80 -17.85
C SER A 238 -27.05 17.70 -17.75
N ILE A 239 -26.49 18.24 -16.67
CA ILE A 239 -25.05 18.19 -16.37
C ILE A 239 -24.66 16.81 -15.82
N LEU A 240 -25.62 16.05 -15.27
CA LEU A 240 -25.36 14.78 -14.59
C LEU A 240 -24.65 13.74 -15.48
N PRO A 241 -25.05 13.48 -16.74
CA PRO A 241 -24.34 12.51 -17.60
C PRO A 241 -22.90 12.90 -17.90
N ALA A 242 -22.61 14.20 -18.01
CA ALA A 242 -21.26 14.70 -18.23
C ALA A 242 -20.40 14.56 -16.96
N LEU A 243 -21.00 14.82 -15.79
CA LEU A 243 -20.35 14.65 -14.49
C LEU A 243 -20.01 13.18 -14.22
N PHE A 244 -20.96 12.27 -14.41
CA PHE A 244 -20.72 10.82 -14.28
C PHE A 244 -19.71 10.31 -15.32
N GLY A 245 -19.72 10.86 -16.53
CA GLY A 245 -18.74 10.50 -17.56
C GLY A 245 -17.31 10.98 -17.25
N ALA A 246 -17.15 12.11 -16.57
CA ALA A 246 -15.84 12.68 -16.22
C ALA A 246 -15.27 12.15 -14.88
N PHE A 247 -16.11 11.99 -13.85
CA PHE A 247 -15.67 11.69 -12.48
C PHE A 247 -16.33 10.45 -11.85
N GLY A 248 -17.21 9.76 -12.58
CA GLY A 248 -17.97 8.63 -12.05
C GLY A 248 -17.08 7.52 -11.48
N GLY A 249 -15.94 7.22 -12.13
CA GLY A 249 -15.01 6.19 -11.67
C GLY A 249 -14.47 6.44 -10.26
N THR A 250 -13.98 7.65 -10.00
CA THR A 250 -13.47 8.05 -8.67
C THR A 250 -14.58 8.04 -7.63
N PHE A 251 -15.79 8.47 -8.00
CA PHE A 251 -16.95 8.47 -7.10
C PHE A 251 -17.41 7.05 -6.74
N PHE A 252 -17.49 6.14 -7.72
CA PHE A 252 -17.84 4.73 -7.48
C PHE A 252 -16.78 4.03 -6.64
N PHE A 253 -15.50 4.30 -6.88
CA PHE A 253 -14.42 3.77 -6.05
C PHE A 253 -14.55 4.26 -4.59
N GLY A 254 -14.79 5.56 -4.39
CA GLY A 254 -15.06 6.12 -3.05
C GLY A 254 -16.31 5.51 -2.39
N ALA A 255 -17.38 5.29 -3.15
CA ALA A 255 -18.59 4.62 -2.67
C ALA A 255 -18.31 3.18 -2.24
N ALA A 256 -17.52 2.43 -3.02
CA ALA A 256 -17.11 1.07 -2.66
C ALA A 256 -16.26 1.03 -1.38
N LEU A 257 -15.31 1.96 -1.23
CA LEU A 257 -14.52 2.10 -0.01
C LEU A 257 -15.38 2.45 1.21
N LYS A 258 -16.48 3.21 1.03
CA LYS A 258 -17.42 3.56 2.11
C LYS A 258 -18.25 2.38 2.59
N ILE A 259 -18.61 1.46 1.69
CA ILE A 259 -19.45 0.29 2.03
C ILE A 259 -18.75 -0.62 3.04
N PHE A 260 -17.42 -0.77 2.98
CA PHE A 260 -16.70 -1.69 3.85
C PHE A 260 -16.76 -1.31 5.35
N PRO A 261 -16.43 -0.07 5.76
CA PRO A 261 -16.66 0.39 7.13
C PRO A 261 -18.13 0.38 7.55
N ASP A 262 -19.05 0.58 6.59
CA ASP A 262 -20.48 0.50 6.87
C ASP A 262 -20.90 -0.91 7.27
N LEU A 263 -20.46 -1.93 6.52
CA LEU A 263 -20.66 -3.34 6.84
C LEU A 263 -19.99 -3.72 8.17
N MET A 264 -18.75 -3.30 8.41
CA MET A 264 -18.06 -3.58 9.69
C MET A 264 -18.81 -3.00 10.90
N GLY A 265 -19.45 -1.84 10.75
CA GLY A 265 -20.29 -1.26 11.80
C GLY A 265 -21.47 -2.15 12.19
N PHE A 266 -22.02 -2.95 11.28
CA PHE A 266 -23.08 -3.92 11.59
C PHE A 266 -22.56 -5.19 12.28
N VAL A 267 -21.30 -5.55 12.07
CA VAL A 267 -20.68 -6.74 12.68
C VAL A 267 -20.35 -6.49 14.17
N GLN A 268 -20.13 -5.23 14.55
CA GLN A 268 -19.78 -4.85 15.93
C GLN A 268 -20.72 -5.41 17.03
N PRO A 269 -22.06 -5.25 16.97
CA PRO A 269 -22.95 -5.81 17.99
C PRO A 269 -22.96 -7.35 18.03
N GLN A 270 -22.71 -8.01 16.89
CA GLN A 270 -22.62 -9.48 16.84
C GLN A 270 -21.37 -9.98 17.56
N ILE A 271 -20.22 -9.31 17.36
CA ILE A 271 -18.97 -9.64 18.06
C ILE A 271 -19.13 -9.44 19.57
N LEU A 272 -19.80 -8.37 20.00
CA LEU A 272 -20.04 -8.11 21.42
C LEU A 272 -20.85 -9.24 22.06
N ASN A 273 -21.90 -9.72 21.38
CA ASN A 273 -22.70 -10.85 21.87
C ASN A 273 -21.86 -12.14 21.97
N SER A 274 -21.04 -12.43 20.96
CA SER A 274 -20.13 -13.59 21.01
C SER A 274 -19.06 -13.48 22.11
N LEU A 275 -18.60 -12.26 22.42
CA LEU A 275 -17.65 -12.03 23.52
C LEU A 275 -18.32 -12.25 24.88
N ILE A 276 -19.56 -11.76 25.07
CA ILE A 276 -20.33 -12.01 26.29
C ILE A 276 -20.56 -13.51 26.47
N ASP A 277 -20.91 -14.22 25.39
CA ASP A 277 -21.08 -15.68 25.44
C ASP A 277 -19.78 -16.42 25.80
N PHE A 278 -18.65 -16.01 25.22
CA PHE A 278 -17.33 -16.54 25.55
C PHE A 278 -16.94 -16.33 27.02
N ILE A 279 -17.26 -15.16 27.59
CA ILE A 279 -17.02 -14.86 29.01
C ILE A 279 -17.87 -15.78 29.91
N ASN A 280 -19.09 -16.11 29.50
CA ASN A 280 -20.02 -16.92 30.29
C ASN A 280 -19.74 -18.43 30.21
N THR A 281 -19.40 -18.95 29.04
CA THR A 281 -19.16 -20.40 28.84
C THR A 281 -17.72 -20.82 29.06
N GLY A 282 -16.77 -19.89 28.94
CA GLY A 282 -15.34 -20.20 28.94
C GLY A 282 -14.91 -20.93 27.65
N GLY A 283 -13.64 -20.78 27.27
CA GLY A 283 -13.09 -21.41 26.08
C GLY A 283 -11.61 -21.16 25.91
N ASP A 284 -11.05 -21.61 24.78
CA ASP A 284 -9.63 -21.45 24.49
C ASP A 284 -9.23 -19.97 24.45
N VAL A 285 -8.14 -19.61 25.12
CA VAL A 285 -7.69 -18.21 25.29
C VAL A 285 -7.46 -17.49 23.96
N TRP A 286 -7.04 -18.21 22.92
CA TRP A 286 -6.81 -17.62 21.59
C TRP A 286 -8.10 -17.08 20.94
N LYS A 287 -9.26 -17.69 21.23
CA LYS A 287 -10.56 -17.22 20.74
C LYS A 287 -10.93 -15.89 21.39
N GLY A 288 -10.62 -15.73 22.68
CA GLY A 288 -10.78 -14.47 23.40
C GLY A 288 -9.92 -13.35 22.82
N TYR A 289 -8.62 -13.60 22.59
CA TYR A 289 -7.74 -12.62 21.95
C TYR A 289 -8.19 -12.26 20.53
N PHE A 290 -8.66 -13.25 19.77
CA PHE A 290 -9.17 -13.03 18.42
C PHE A 290 -10.43 -12.14 18.41
N LEU A 291 -11.41 -12.42 19.28
CA LEU A 291 -12.62 -11.60 19.42
C LEU A 291 -12.28 -10.17 19.85
N ALA A 292 -11.37 -9.99 20.81
CA ALA A 292 -10.92 -8.68 21.27
C ALA A 292 -10.22 -7.88 20.14
N ALA A 293 -9.35 -8.52 19.36
CA ALA A 293 -8.66 -7.90 18.24
C ALA A 293 -9.63 -7.43 17.14
N ILE A 294 -10.61 -8.26 16.77
CA ILE A 294 -11.63 -7.88 15.79
C ILE A 294 -12.48 -6.74 16.33
N MET A 295 -12.83 -6.74 17.62
CA MET A 295 -13.61 -5.67 18.22
C MET A 295 -12.88 -4.32 18.18
N PHE A 296 -11.55 -4.32 18.36
CA PHE A 296 -10.71 -3.13 18.19
C PHE A 296 -10.64 -2.65 16.73
N LEU A 297 -10.50 -3.57 15.77
CA LEU A 297 -10.45 -3.24 14.34
C LEU A 297 -11.80 -2.76 13.79
N CYS A 298 -12.91 -3.28 14.30
CA CYS A 298 -14.26 -2.87 13.93
C CYS A 298 -14.73 -1.61 14.67
N LEU A 299 -13.97 -1.14 15.68
CA LEU A 299 -14.29 0.08 16.38
C LEU A 299 -14.16 1.24 15.38
N ARG A 300 -15.30 1.70 14.87
CA ARG A 300 -15.34 2.98 14.13
C ARG A 300 -14.68 4.01 15.05
N PRO A 301 -13.66 4.77 14.60
CA PRO A 301 -13.11 5.82 15.42
C PRO A 301 -14.26 6.74 15.84
N MET A 302 -14.54 6.75 17.15
CA MET A 302 -15.65 7.48 17.79
C MET A 302 -15.52 9.02 17.66
N LEU A 303 -14.62 9.53 16.82
CA LEU A 303 -14.36 10.95 16.65
C LEU A 303 -15.53 11.72 16.00
N GLN A 304 -16.50 11.03 15.40
CA GLN A 304 -17.62 11.69 14.73
C GLN A 304 -18.85 11.92 15.61
N LYS A 305 -18.90 11.36 16.83
CA LYS A 305 -20.03 11.61 17.75
C LYS A 305 -19.85 12.83 18.65
N GLU A 306 -18.62 13.19 19.02
CA GLU A 306 -18.40 14.35 19.91
C GLU A 306 -18.58 15.70 19.20
N SER A 307 -18.24 15.82 17.92
CA SER A 307 -18.44 17.09 17.17
C SER A 307 -19.91 17.45 16.93
N GLN A 308 -20.82 16.47 16.94
CA GLN A 308 -22.27 16.71 16.86
C GLN A 308 -22.89 17.06 18.22
N GLN A 309 -22.22 16.76 19.34
CA GLN A 309 -22.70 17.13 20.68
C GLN A 309 -22.14 18.48 21.15
N GLN A 310 -20.96 18.91 20.69
CA GLN A 310 -20.40 20.22 21.03
C GLN A 310 -20.92 21.38 20.15
N GLY A 311 -21.66 21.09 19.08
CA GLY A 311 -22.27 22.07 18.18
C GLY A 311 -23.75 22.37 18.45
N LYS A 312 -24.30 21.99 19.62
CA LYS A 312 -25.65 22.32 20.06
C LYS A 312 -25.65 23.09 21.37
#